data_AF-A0A7R9SYM3-F1
#
_entry.id   AF-A0A7R9SYM3-F1
#
_cell.length_a   1.000
_cell.length_b   1.000
_cell.length_c   1.000
_cell.angle_alpha   90.00
_cell.angle_beta   90.00
_cell.angle_gamma   90.00
#
_symmetry.space_group_name_H-M   'P 1'
#
loop_
_entity.id
_entity.type
_entity.pdbx_description
1 polymer ?
#
loop_
_entity_poly.entity_id
_entity_poly.type
_entity_poly.pdbx_seq_one_letter_code
_entity_poly.pdbx_strand_id
1 'polypeptide(L)'
;ENVLVTNTGAFRLIDMGAATDLRNGVNYSPDAGMLDPLYGPPESFVMPDTTSRAPNPLVAALGSPLVWVLNAPDLFDSYSVGITLLRVAVPALSSEAQLKKLNQELSRFDYDLRTWRRETEGMGGGLATRCDFSALDGGGGLGWDLCCRLVCPRNSLQRGRLGCRMARLHPFVWLP
;
A
#
# COMPACT_ATOMS: atom_id res chain seq x y z
N GLU A 1 -6.43 12.29 1.62
CA GLU A 1 -7.72 12.89 2.02
C GLU A 1 -8.36 12.15 3.19
N ASN A 2 -8.18 10.82 3.30
CA ASN A 2 -8.83 9.99 4.33
C ASN A 2 -8.08 9.90 5.67
N VAL A 3 -7.18 10.84 5.96
CA VAL A 3 -6.42 10.90 7.22
C VAL A 3 -6.49 12.32 7.77
N LEU A 4 -7.04 12.46 8.97
CA LEU A 4 -7.07 13.71 9.72
C LEU A 4 -5.95 13.76 10.77
N VAL A 5 -5.35 14.93 10.95
CA VAL A 5 -4.40 15.20 12.03
C VAL A 5 -5.11 16.06 13.07
N THR A 6 -5.18 15.56 14.30
CA THR A 6 -5.78 16.28 15.43
C THR A 6 -4.83 17.34 15.97
N ASN A 7 -5.35 18.28 16.75
CA ASN A 7 -4.54 19.30 17.44
C ASN A 7 -3.51 18.71 18.42
N THR A 8 -3.67 17.46 18.86
CA THR A 8 -2.69 16.73 19.69
C THR A 8 -1.64 15.98 18.87
N GLY A 9 -1.67 16.10 17.53
CA GLY A 9 -0.78 15.37 16.63
C GLY A 9 -1.19 13.91 16.37
N ALA A 10 -2.31 13.45 16.91
CA ALA A 10 -2.81 12.10 16.63
C ALA A 10 -3.47 12.01 15.25
N PHE A 11 -3.20 10.92 14.52
CA PHE A 11 -3.81 10.62 13.23
C PHE A 11 -5.13 9.86 13.40
N ARG A 12 -6.15 10.20 12.61
CA ARG A 12 -7.46 9.54 12.58
C ARG A 12 -7.83 9.19 11.13
N LEU A 13 -8.15 7.93 10.88
CA LEU A 13 -8.71 7.51 9.59
C LEU A 13 -10.19 7.92 9.51
N ILE A 14 -10.60 8.38 8.34
CA ILE A 14 -11.99 8.71 8.01
C ILE A 14 -12.40 8.02 6.72
N ASP A 15 -13.69 8.13 6.37
CA ASP A 15 -14.27 7.59 5.15
C ASP A 15 -14.11 6.06 5.00
N MET A 16 -14.91 5.33 5.77
CA MET A 16 -14.97 3.86 5.73
C MET A 16 -16.04 3.35 4.75
N GLY A 17 -16.50 4.18 3.79
CA GLY A 17 -17.53 3.80 2.83
C GLY A 17 -17.13 2.65 1.91
N ALA A 18 -15.83 2.51 1.64
CA ALA A 18 -15.25 1.41 0.85
C ALA A 18 -14.68 0.27 1.71
N ALA A 19 -14.77 0.34 3.04
CA ALA A 19 -14.17 -0.65 3.92
C ALA A 19 -14.93 -1.99 3.84
N THR A 20 -14.19 -3.09 3.74
CA THR A 20 -14.76 -4.43 3.62
C THR A 20 -14.67 -5.21 4.92
N ASP A 21 -15.79 -5.72 5.42
CA ASP A 21 -15.81 -6.68 6.53
C ASP A 21 -15.81 -8.11 5.97
N LEU A 22 -14.64 -8.74 6.02
CA LEU A 22 -14.43 -10.10 5.54
C LEU A 22 -14.96 -11.18 6.48
N ARG A 23 -15.33 -10.84 7.72
CA ARG A 23 -15.93 -11.80 8.67
C ARG A 23 -17.42 -11.93 8.43
N ASN A 24 -18.09 -10.82 8.19
CA ASN A 24 -19.54 -10.79 7.98
C ASN A 24 -19.93 -10.72 6.48
N GLY A 25 -18.96 -10.50 5.59
CA GLY A 25 -19.17 -10.35 4.15
C GLY A 25 -19.81 -9.01 3.76
N VAL A 26 -19.71 -7.99 4.61
CA VAL A 26 -20.27 -6.65 4.38
C VAL A 26 -19.34 -5.88 3.46
N ASN A 27 -19.91 -5.24 2.44
CA ASN A 27 -19.18 -4.39 1.48
C ASN A 27 -18.02 -5.13 0.76
N TYR A 28 -18.17 -6.46 0.60
CA TYR A 28 -17.29 -7.28 -0.22
C TYR A 28 -18.02 -7.65 -1.51
N SER A 29 -17.45 -7.26 -2.65
CA SER A 29 -17.82 -7.78 -3.97
C SER A 29 -16.56 -8.30 -4.65
N PRO A 30 -16.50 -9.58 -5.08
CA PRO A 30 -15.38 -10.08 -5.86
C PRO A 30 -15.29 -9.41 -7.24
N ASP A 31 -16.39 -8.83 -7.72
CA ASP A 31 -16.50 -8.29 -9.09
C ASP A 31 -16.35 -6.77 -9.17
N ALA A 32 -16.16 -6.08 -8.03
CA ALA A 32 -16.08 -4.61 -7.99
C ALA A 32 -15.00 -4.14 -7.01
N GLY A 33 -13.93 -3.55 -7.55
CA GLY A 33 -12.94 -2.81 -6.78
C GLY A 33 -13.31 -1.33 -6.72
N MET A 34 -13.71 -0.84 -5.54
CA MET A 34 -13.86 0.60 -5.31
C MET A 34 -12.55 1.10 -4.69
N LEU A 35 -11.62 1.50 -5.55
CA LEU A 35 -10.27 1.88 -5.18
C LEU A 35 -9.88 3.20 -5.85
N ASP A 36 -9.19 4.06 -5.11
CA ASP A 36 -8.49 5.20 -5.70
C ASP A 36 -7.25 4.69 -6.47
N PRO A 37 -7.20 4.84 -7.81
CA PRO A 37 -6.10 4.36 -8.63
C PRO A 37 -4.74 5.03 -8.31
N LEU A 38 -4.73 6.11 -7.51
CA LEU A 38 -3.50 6.77 -7.07
C LEU A 38 -2.79 6.03 -5.95
N TYR A 39 -3.55 5.38 -5.07
CA TYR A 39 -3.02 4.65 -3.91
C TYR A 39 -3.14 3.14 -4.07
N GLY A 40 -3.81 2.69 -5.13
CA GLY A 40 -4.04 1.29 -5.40
C GLY A 40 -2.77 0.51 -5.75
N PRO A 41 -2.62 -0.73 -5.22
CA PRO A 41 -1.57 -1.63 -5.65
C PRO A 41 -1.80 -2.14 -7.09
N PRO A 42 -0.82 -2.87 -7.69
CA PRO A 42 -0.99 -3.50 -8.99
C PRO A 42 -2.20 -4.43 -9.08
N GLU A 43 -2.56 -5.09 -7.97
CA GLU A 43 -3.76 -5.90 -7.90
C GLU A 43 -5.02 -5.02 -7.78
N SER A 44 -6.00 -5.24 -8.67
CA SER A 44 -7.25 -4.44 -8.70
C SER A 44 -8.22 -4.75 -7.55
N PHE A 45 -8.01 -5.85 -6.82
CA PHE A 45 -8.96 -6.38 -5.85
C PHE A 45 -8.29 -6.73 -4.52
N VAL A 46 -9.01 -6.53 -3.42
CA VAL A 46 -8.58 -6.84 -2.04
C VAL A 46 -8.39 -8.35 -1.84
N MET A 47 -9.25 -9.15 -2.47
CA MET A 47 -9.15 -10.61 -2.56
C MET A 47 -9.27 -11.03 -4.03
N PRO A 48 -8.66 -12.15 -4.45
CA PRO A 48 -8.80 -12.64 -5.82
C PRO A 48 -10.27 -12.90 -6.18
N ASP A 49 -10.64 -12.64 -7.43
CA ASP A 49 -11.99 -12.83 -8.00
C ASP A 49 -12.48 -14.28 -7.91
N THR A 50 -11.54 -15.23 -7.74
CA THR A 50 -11.84 -16.65 -7.48
C THR A 50 -12.38 -16.91 -6.08
N THR A 51 -12.27 -15.94 -5.16
CA THR A 51 -12.82 -16.04 -3.80
C THR A 51 -14.32 -15.80 -3.87
N SER A 52 -15.10 -16.88 -3.89
CA SER A 52 -16.56 -16.80 -3.94
C SER A 52 -17.13 -16.06 -2.73
N ARG A 53 -18.23 -15.33 -2.94
CA ARG A 53 -18.99 -14.71 -1.84
C ARG A 53 -19.47 -15.80 -0.88
N ALA A 54 -19.27 -15.59 0.41
CA ALA A 54 -19.73 -16.54 1.42
C ALA A 54 -21.26 -16.71 1.36
N PRO A 55 -21.78 -17.94 1.39
CA PRO A 55 -23.21 -18.20 1.21
C PRO A 55 -24.07 -17.69 2.38
N ASN A 56 -23.50 -17.60 3.59
CA ASN A 56 -24.15 -16.96 4.73
C ASN A 56 -23.11 -16.38 5.72
N PRO A 57 -23.53 -15.50 6.65
CA PRO A 57 -22.63 -14.85 7.61
C PRO A 57 -21.92 -15.82 8.57
N LEU A 58 -22.54 -16.96 8.91
CA LEU A 58 -21.93 -17.96 9.81
C LEU A 58 -20.73 -18.64 9.13
N VAL A 59 -20.90 -19.02 7.86
CA VAL A 59 -19.84 -19.60 7.03
C VAL A 59 -18.75 -18.56 6.77
N ALA A 60 -19.11 -17.30 6.54
CA ALA A 60 -18.15 -16.21 6.45
C ALA A 60 -17.32 -16.08 7.74
N ALA A 61 -17.99 -16.06 8.90
CA ALA A 61 -17.31 -15.91 10.18
C ALA A 61 -16.36 -17.07 10.48
N LEU A 62 -16.80 -18.32 10.26
CA LEU A 62 -16.00 -19.53 10.48
C LEU A 62 -14.85 -19.68 9.47
N GLY A 63 -15.08 -19.32 8.21
CA GLY A 63 -14.07 -19.38 7.14
C GLY A 63 -13.10 -18.20 7.13
N SER A 64 -13.48 -17.06 7.72
CA SER A 64 -12.72 -15.81 7.67
C SER A 64 -11.26 -15.92 8.13
N PRO A 65 -10.89 -16.71 9.16
CA PRO A 65 -9.48 -16.84 9.54
C PRO A 65 -8.66 -17.53 8.45
N LEU A 66 -9.21 -18.55 7.81
CA LEU A 66 -8.54 -19.28 6.72
C LEU A 66 -8.42 -18.39 5.48
N VAL A 67 -9.48 -17.69 5.11
CA VAL A 67 -9.47 -16.75 3.97
C VAL A 67 -8.46 -15.63 4.20
N TRP A 68 -8.38 -15.10 5.43
CA TRP A 68 -7.40 -14.08 5.79
C TRP A 68 -5.97 -14.62 5.67
N VAL A 69 -5.71 -15.81 6.20
CA VAL A 69 -4.40 -16.43 6.08
C VAL A 69 -4.08 -16.67 4.61
N LEU A 70 -4.98 -17.17 3.78
CA LEU A 70 -4.68 -17.48 2.38
C LEU A 70 -4.43 -16.22 1.54
N ASN A 71 -5.34 -15.25 1.62
CA ASN A 71 -5.35 -14.10 0.71
C ASN A 71 -4.62 -12.86 1.25
N ALA A 72 -4.32 -12.81 2.56
CA ALA A 72 -3.66 -11.68 3.23
C ALA A 72 -4.18 -10.31 2.77
N PRO A 73 -5.49 -10.04 2.95
CA PRO A 73 -6.16 -8.85 2.42
C PRO A 73 -5.55 -7.54 2.97
N ASP A 74 -4.95 -7.57 4.16
CA ASP A 74 -4.27 -6.44 4.78
C ASP A 74 -3.02 -5.95 4.02
N LEU A 75 -2.45 -6.79 3.15
CA LEU A 75 -1.36 -6.37 2.27
C LEU A 75 -1.84 -5.33 1.25
N PHE A 76 -3.14 -5.26 0.97
CA PHE A 76 -3.71 -4.28 0.06
C PHE A 76 -3.54 -2.87 0.63
N ASP A 77 -4.00 -2.67 1.86
CA ASP A 77 -3.86 -1.40 2.59
C ASP A 77 -2.39 -1.02 2.85
N SER A 78 -1.54 -2.03 3.04
CA SER A 78 -0.11 -1.82 3.29
C SER A 78 0.58 -1.10 2.12
N TYR A 79 0.13 -1.33 0.88
CA TYR A 79 0.65 -0.60 -0.28
C TYR A 79 0.23 0.87 -0.25
N SER A 80 -1.06 1.14 0.01
CA SER A 80 -1.59 2.51 0.14
C SER A 80 -0.86 3.29 1.23
N VAL A 81 -0.49 2.63 2.33
CA VAL A 81 0.34 3.20 3.39
C VAL A 81 1.75 3.53 2.88
N GLY A 82 2.35 2.65 2.08
CA GLY A 82 3.66 2.90 1.45
C GLY A 82 3.66 4.12 0.51
N ILE A 83 2.64 4.26 -0.34
CA ILE A 83 2.46 5.45 -1.21
C ILE A 83 2.25 6.71 -0.37
N THR A 84 1.49 6.61 0.72
CA THR A 84 1.28 7.73 1.65
C THR A 84 2.59 8.14 2.33
N LEU A 85 3.41 7.17 2.76
CA LEU A 85 4.73 7.43 3.38
C LEU A 85 5.66 8.14 2.38
N LEU A 86 5.71 7.68 1.12
CA LEU A 86 6.47 8.35 0.06
C LEU A 86 5.99 9.80 -0.13
N ARG A 87 4.68 10.04 -0.16
CA ARG A 87 4.12 11.39 -0.33
C ARG A 87 4.43 12.33 0.83
N VAL A 88 4.45 11.82 2.06
CA VAL A 88 4.81 12.61 3.25
C VAL A 88 6.30 12.93 3.27
N ALA A 89 7.15 11.97 2.88
CA ALA A 89 8.60 12.13 2.92
C ALA A 89 9.17 12.90 1.72
N VAL A 90 8.49 12.86 0.57
CA VAL A 90 8.95 13.46 -0.70
C VAL A 90 7.91 14.48 -1.18
N PRO A 91 8.09 15.78 -0.88
CA PRO A 91 7.12 16.82 -1.23
C PRO A 91 6.83 16.94 -2.74
N ALA A 92 7.78 16.54 -3.59
CA ALA A 92 7.60 16.51 -5.04
C ALA A 92 6.47 15.55 -5.49
N LEU A 93 6.09 14.57 -4.67
CA LEU A 93 5.00 13.63 -4.91
C LEU A 93 3.64 14.10 -4.32
N SER A 94 3.56 15.35 -3.85
CA SER A 94 2.37 15.87 -3.17
C SER A 94 1.17 16.15 -4.08
N SER A 95 1.32 16.15 -5.41
CA SER A 95 0.19 16.38 -6.32
C SER A 95 -0.27 15.08 -6.98
N GLU A 96 -1.57 15.00 -7.28
CA GLU A 96 -2.15 13.83 -7.95
C GLU A 96 -1.50 13.55 -9.31
N ALA A 97 -1.13 14.61 -10.05
CA ALA A 97 -0.44 14.45 -11.33
C ALA A 97 0.90 13.72 -11.18
N GLN A 98 1.64 14.01 -10.10
CA GLN A 98 2.91 13.33 -9.82
C GLN A 98 2.70 11.91 -9.31
N LEU A 99 1.64 11.64 -8.54
CA LEU A 99 1.27 10.26 -8.17
C LEU A 99 0.83 9.43 -9.39
N LYS A 100 0.06 10.01 -10.33
CA LYS A 100 -0.27 9.34 -11.60
C LYS A 100 0.99 8.99 -12.37
N LYS A 101 1.94 9.93 -12.45
CA LYS A 101 3.23 9.71 -13.10
C LYS A 101 4.05 8.64 -12.38
N LEU A 102 4.10 8.67 -11.04
CA LEU A 102 4.75 7.64 -10.23
C LEU A 102 4.17 6.27 -10.54
N ASN A 103 2.85 6.09 -10.50
CA ASN A 103 2.22 4.79 -10.78
C ASN A 103 2.51 4.32 -12.21
N GLN A 104 2.55 5.23 -13.19
CA GLN A 104 2.94 4.90 -14.57
C GLN A 104 4.41 4.49 -14.69
N GLU A 105 5.31 5.09 -13.91
CA GLU A 105 6.72 4.68 -13.91
C GLU A 105 6.89 3.36 -13.16
N LEU A 106 6.29 3.19 -11.98
CA LEU A 106 6.36 1.95 -11.19
C LEU A 106 5.83 0.74 -11.96
N SER A 107 4.77 0.89 -12.76
CA SER A 107 4.26 -0.21 -13.58
C SER A 107 5.25 -0.68 -14.66
N ARG A 108 6.21 0.17 -15.07
CA ARG A 108 7.30 -0.21 -16.00
C ARG A 108 8.46 -0.92 -15.32
N PHE A 109 8.56 -0.81 -13.99
CA PHE A 109 9.62 -1.42 -13.18
C PHE A 109 9.05 -2.47 -12.23
N ASP A 110 7.95 -3.13 -12.61
CA ASP A 110 7.31 -4.21 -11.84
C ASP A 110 7.02 -3.84 -10.37
N TYR A 111 6.75 -2.56 -10.11
CA TYR A 111 6.52 -2.02 -8.77
C TYR A 111 7.70 -2.23 -7.80
N ASP A 112 8.92 -2.36 -8.31
CA ASP A 112 10.15 -2.34 -7.54
C ASP A 112 10.68 -0.90 -7.40
N LEU A 113 10.49 -0.31 -6.22
CA LEU A 113 10.96 1.05 -5.92
C LEU A 113 12.48 1.21 -6.05
N ARG A 114 13.27 0.17 -5.73
CA ARG A 114 14.74 0.25 -5.78
C ARG A 114 15.22 0.34 -7.22
N THR A 115 14.66 -0.52 -8.07
CA THR A 115 14.94 -0.50 -9.50
C THR A 115 14.42 0.78 -10.12
N TRP A 116 13.18 1.18 -9.84
CA TRP A 116 12.61 2.44 -10.33
C TRP A 116 13.51 3.63 -10.03
N ARG A 117 13.91 3.83 -8.77
CA ARG A 117 14.74 4.97 -8.37
C ARG A 117 16.09 4.97 -9.10
N ARG A 118 16.81 3.83 -9.10
CA ARG A 118 18.12 3.70 -9.75
C ARG A 118 18.07 4.03 -11.25
N GLU A 119 17.11 3.46 -11.96
CA GLU A 119 17.02 3.61 -13.42
C GLU A 119 16.52 5.01 -13.80
N THR A 120 15.54 5.56 -13.07
CA THR A 120 14.97 6.88 -13.37
C THR A 120 15.87 8.04 -12.98
N GLU A 121 16.69 7.89 -11.95
CA GLU A 121 17.76 8.85 -11.61
C GLU A 121 18.81 8.95 -12.74
N GLY A 122 19.18 7.83 -13.35
CA GLY A 122 20.18 7.79 -14.43
C GLY A 122 19.68 8.34 -15.79
N MET A 123 18.37 8.30 -16.05
CA MET A 123 17.78 8.67 -17.34
C MET A 123 17.55 10.18 -17.57
N GLY A 124 17.91 11.05 -16.62
CA GLY A 124 17.91 12.52 -16.81
C GLY A 124 16.53 13.20 -16.99
N GLY A 125 15.43 12.44 -16.91
CA GLY A 125 14.06 12.96 -17.05
C GLY A 125 12.99 12.25 -16.23
N GLY A 126 13.36 11.18 -15.50
CA GLY A 126 12.45 10.41 -14.66
C GLY A 126 12.05 11.17 -13.39
N LEU A 127 10.89 10.84 -12.81
CA LEU A 127 10.35 11.56 -11.66
C LEU A 127 11.33 11.58 -10.46
N ALA A 128 12.10 10.51 -10.25
CA ALA A 128 13.06 10.41 -9.16
C ALA A 128 14.15 11.49 -9.21
N THR A 129 14.58 11.96 -10.39
CA THR A 129 15.58 13.04 -10.51
C THR A 129 15.15 14.37 -9.91
N ARG A 130 13.84 14.56 -9.72
CA ARG A 130 13.25 15.78 -9.14
C ARG A 130 12.83 15.59 -7.69
N CYS A 131 13.02 14.40 -7.14
CA CYS A 131 12.61 14.03 -5.80
C CYS A 131 13.80 14.11 -4.85
N ASP A 132 13.58 14.70 -3.68
CA ASP A 132 14.51 14.59 -2.57
C ASP A 132 14.10 13.42 -1.68
N PHE A 133 14.96 12.41 -1.58
CA PHE A 133 14.74 11.22 -0.76
C PHE A 133 15.55 11.26 0.55
N SER A 134 16.20 12.37 0.88
CA SER A 134 17.06 12.51 2.06
C SER A 134 16.37 12.10 3.37
N ALA A 135 15.08 12.40 3.52
CA ALA A 135 14.28 11.99 4.67
C ALA A 135 14.12 10.47 4.82
N LEU A 136 14.07 9.73 3.70
CA LEU A 136 13.97 8.27 3.67
C LEU A 136 15.34 7.58 3.74
N ASP A 137 16.36 8.23 3.20
CA ASP A 137 17.75 7.75 3.21
C ASP A 137 18.47 8.02 4.55
N GLY A 138 17.93 8.93 5.36
CA GLY A 138 18.36 9.17 6.72
C GLY A 138 18.38 7.89 7.58
N GLY A 139 19.25 7.87 8.59
CA GLY A 139 19.35 6.74 9.52
C GLY A 139 19.80 5.42 8.87
N GLY A 140 20.56 5.48 7.76
CA GLY A 140 21.03 4.30 7.04
C GLY A 140 20.04 3.74 6.02
N GLY A 141 19.06 4.54 5.57
CA GLY A 141 18.09 4.14 4.55
C GLY A 141 16.97 3.24 5.08
N LEU A 142 16.72 3.25 6.39
CA LEU A 142 15.66 2.43 7.00
C LEU A 142 14.26 2.88 6.54
N GLY A 143 14.05 4.18 6.33
CA GLY A 143 12.79 4.70 5.79
C GLY A 143 12.56 4.23 4.36
N TRP A 144 13.60 4.30 3.54
CA TRP A 144 13.56 3.81 2.17
C TRP A 144 13.31 2.29 2.12
N ASP A 145 13.97 1.51 2.99
CA ASP A 145 13.75 0.06 3.08
C ASP A 145 12.30 -0.27 3.45
N LEU A 146 11.71 0.46 4.41
CA LEU A 146 10.31 0.28 4.77
C LEU A 146 9.39 0.58 3.58
N CYS A 147 9.61 1.70 2.87
CA CYS A 147 8.86 2.03 1.66
C CYS A 147 8.93 0.90 0.62
N CYS A 148 10.13 0.37 0.34
CA CYS A 148 10.33 -0.72 -0.61
C CYS A 148 9.58 -1.99 -0.23
N ARG A 149 9.45 -2.30 1.07
CA ARG A 149 8.75 -3.49 1.56
C ARG A 149 7.22 -3.34 1.58
N LEU A 150 6.74 -2.10 1.69
CA LEU A 150 5.31 -1.76 1.62
C LEU A 150 4.83 -1.64 0.16
N VAL A 151 5.64 -1.04 -0.71
CA VAL A 151 5.37 -0.82 -2.13
C VAL A 151 6.17 -1.84 -2.95
N CYS A 152 5.67 -3.07 -2.96
CA CYS A 152 6.17 -4.15 -3.81
C CYS A 152 5.01 -5.00 -4.32
N PRO A 153 5.18 -5.72 -5.44
CA PRO A 153 4.16 -6.65 -5.90
C PRO A 153 4.01 -7.81 -4.90
N ARG A 154 2.82 -8.40 -4.88
CA ARG A 154 2.63 -9.69 -4.23
C ARG A 154 3.17 -10.79 -5.14
N ASN A 155 3.71 -11.84 -4.55
CA ASN A 155 4.07 -13.06 -5.27
C ASN A 155 2.83 -13.92 -5.58
N SER A 156 3.01 -15.02 -6.29
CA SER A 156 1.95 -15.96 -6.66
C SER A 156 1.18 -16.57 -5.48
N LEU A 157 1.73 -16.49 -4.28
CA LEU A 157 1.11 -16.95 -3.03
C LEU A 157 0.41 -15.82 -2.26
N GLN A 158 0.21 -14.64 -2.88
CA GLN A 158 -0.34 -13.45 -2.21
C GLN A 158 0.49 -13.01 -1.01
N ARG A 159 1.82 -13.10 -1.11
CA ARG A 159 2.81 -12.74 -0.07
C ARG A 159 3.93 -11.87 -0.63
N GLY A 160 4.91 -11.55 0.19
CA GLY A 160 6.11 -10.78 -0.18
C GLY A 160 6.04 -9.33 0.28
N ARG A 161 4.86 -8.70 0.21
CA ARG A 161 4.61 -7.38 0.79
C ARG A 161 4.54 -7.46 2.32
N LEU A 162 5.08 -6.44 2.98
CA LEU A 162 5.04 -6.33 4.43
C LEU A 162 3.66 -5.84 4.89
N GLY A 163 2.99 -6.64 5.73
CA GLY A 163 1.72 -6.22 6.34
C GLY A 163 1.90 -5.13 7.40
N CYS A 164 0.89 -4.29 7.61
CA CYS A 164 0.92 -3.17 8.58
C CYS A 164 1.39 -3.56 9.99
N ARG A 165 1.03 -4.76 10.48
CA ARG A 165 1.48 -5.24 11.81
C ARG A 165 2.99 -5.46 11.85
N MET A 166 3.55 -6.03 10.79
CA MET A 166 4.99 -6.27 10.67
C MET A 166 5.74 -4.98 10.37
N ALA A 167 5.14 -4.07 9.60
CA ALA A 167 5.69 -2.74 9.34
C ALA A 167 5.93 -1.92 10.62
N ARG A 168 5.04 -2.05 11.63
CA ARG A 168 5.24 -1.43 12.94
C ARG A 168 6.49 -1.94 13.68
N LEU A 169 6.90 -3.17 13.42
CA LEU A 169 8.10 -3.78 14.00
C LEU A 169 9.36 -3.47 13.18
N HIS A 170 9.23 -2.75 12.07
CA HIS A 170 10.37 -2.37 11.25
C HIS A 170 11.29 -1.42 12.03
N PRO A 171 12.63 -1.55 11.93
CA PRO A 171 13.57 -0.68 12.65
C PRO A 171 13.32 0.82 12.46
N PHE A 172 12.86 1.23 11.28
CA PHE A 172 12.47 2.64 11.03
C PHE A 172 11.39 3.17 11.98
N VAL A 173 10.43 2.34 12.37
CA VAL A 173 9.32 2.72 13.26
C VAL A 173 9.65 2.40 14.71
N TRP A 174 10.43 1.35 14.94
CA TRP A 174 10.75 0.85 16.26
C TRP A 174 11.89 1.61 16.94
N LEU A 175 12.88 2.06 16.17
CA LEU A 175 14.02 2.81 16.69
C LEU A 175 13.67 4.30 16.81
N PRO A 176 13.95 4.94 17.96
CA PRO A 176 13.69 6.36 18.18
C PRO A 176 14.62 7.28 17.39
#